data_AF-G7M329-F1
#
_entry.id   AF-G7M329-F1
#
_cell.length_a   1.000
_cell.length_b   1.000
_cell.length_c   1.000
_cell.angle_alpha   90.00
_cell.angle_beta   90.00
_cell.angle_gamma   90.00
#
_symmetry.space_group_name_H-M   'P 1'
#
loop_
_entity.id
_entity.type
_entity.pdbx_description
1 polymer ?
#
loop_
_entity_poly.entity_id
_entity_poly.type
_entity_poly.pdbx_seq_one_letter_code
_entity_poly.pdbx_strand_id
1 'polypeptide(L)'
;MICKDLEEVRDNIDKIDEEIVRLIAKRSNYVMQAANFKKNRDDVKAPQRVERVIIKVRHLANQNNLEPYLIEKVYREMIDCFVNFELKIKKEE
;
A
#
# COMPACT_ATOMS: atom_id res chain seq x y z
N MET A 1 -19.53 -13.30 -10.60
CA MET A 1 -19.00 -14.44 -11.38
C MET A 1 -18.73 -15.58 -10.43
N ILE A 2 -19.01 -16.81 -10.82
CA ILE A 2 -18.73 -18.01 -10.02
C ILE A 2 -17.80 -18.88 -10.89
N CYS A 3 -16.67 -19.29 -10.33
CA CYS A 3 -15.72 -20.16 -11.02
C CYS A 3 -16.25 -21.61 -11.05
N LYS A 4 -15.92 -22.36 -12.10
CA LYS A 4 -16.39 -23.73 -12.31
C LYS A 4 -15.54 -24.77 -11.57
N ASP A 5 -14.28 -24.45 -11.28
CA ASP A 5 -13.33 -25.32 -10.60
C ASP A 5 -12.27 -24.50 -9.84
N LEU A 6 -11.40 -25.20 -9.11
CA LEU A 6 -10.34 -24.58 -8.30
C LEU A 6 -9.24 -23.93 -9.16
N GLU A 7 -9.01 -24.44 -10.37
CA GLU A 7 -8.01 -23.90 -11.28
C GLU A 7 -8.44 -22.51 -11.77
N GLU A 8 -9.70 -22.37 -12.18
CA GLU A 8 -10.25 -21.07 -12.57
C GLU A 8 -10.28 -20.07 -11.40
N VAL A 9 -10.49 -20.51 -10.15
CA VAL A 9 -10.35 -19.63 -8.98
C VAL A 9 -8.92 -19.10 -8.87
N ARG A 10 -7.92 -19.97 -9.00
CA ARG A 10 -6.49 -19.59 -8.91
C ARG A 10 -6.10 -18.65 -10.04
N ASP A 11 -6.50 -18.94 -11.27
CA ASP A 11 -6.23 -18.08 -12.42
C ASP A 11 -6.82 -16.67 -12.25
N ASN A 12 -7.99 -16.56 -11.63
CA ASN A 12 -8.59 -15.25 -11.33
C ASN A 12 -7.85 -14.53 -10.19
N ILE A 13 -7.40 -15.25 -9.17
CA ILE A 13 -6.57 -14.68 -8.10
C ILE A 13 -5.23 -14.19 -8.65
N ASP A 14 -4.56 -14.98 -9.47
CA ASP A 14 -3.26 -14.64 -10.04
C ASP A 14 -3.34 -13.35 -10.87
N LYS A 15 -4.41 -13.17 -11.66
CA LYS A 15 -4.68 -11.92 -12.40
C LYS A 15 -4.87 -10.73 -11.47
N ILE A 16 -5.60 -10.92 -10.36
CA ILE A 16 -5.80 -9.87 -9.36
C ILE A 16 -4.47 -9.51 -8.70
N ASP A 17 -3.63 -10.51 -8.39
CA ASP A 17 -2.32 -10.29 -7.78
C ASP A 17 -1.38 -9.51 -8.71
N GLU A 18 -1.40 -9.79 -10.01
CA GLU A 18 -0.68 -9.00 -11.02
C GLU A 18 -1.13 -7.52 -11.00
N GLU A 19 -2.44 -7.27 -10.91
CA GLU A 19 -2.98 -5.92 -10.82
C GLU A 19 -2.58 -5.22 -9.51
N ILE A 20 -2.63 -5.93 -8.38
CA ILE A 20 -2.22 -5.43 -7.07
C ILE A 20 -0.75 -5.02 -7.12
N VAL A 21 0.14 -5.87 -7.63
CA VAL A 21 1.58 -5.58 -7.74
C VAL A 21 1.81 -4.36 -8.64
N ARG A 22 1.13 -4.29 -9.78
CA ARG A 22 1.22 -3.13 -10.69
C ARG A 22 0.77 -1.83 -10.02
N LEU A 23 -0.30 -1.86 -9.24
CA LEU A 23 -0.82 -0.70 -8.52
C LEU A 23 0.11 -0.28 -7.38
N ILE A 24 0.68 -1.23 -6.64
CA ILE A 24 1.66 -0.97 -5.57
C ILE A 24 2.92 -0.34 -6.19
N ALA A 25 3.41 -0.84 -7.32
CA ALA A 25 4.55 -0.25 -8.02
C ALA A 25 4.28 1.21 -8.43
N LYS A 26 3.11 1.49 -9.02
CA LYS A 26 2.69 2.87 -9.33
C LYS A 26 2.63 3.74 -8.08
N ARG A 27 2.09 3.22 -6.98
CA ARG A 27 2.04 3.93 -5.69
C ARG A 27 3.44 4.23 -5.17
N SER A 28 4.36 3.27 -5.25
CA SER A 28 5.77 3.42 -4.82
C SER A 28 6.46 4.57 -5.57
N ASN A 29 6.25 4.68 -6.89
CA ASN A 29 6.81 5.78 -7.68
C ASN A 29 6.38 7.16 -7.17
N TYR A 30 5.12 7.33 -6.74
CA TYR A 30 4.67 8.60 -6.14
C TYR A 30 5.26 8.83 -4.75
N VAL A 31 5.50 7.77 -3.98
CA VAL A 31 6.18 7.87 -2.68
C VAL A 31 7.62 8.33 -2.86
N MET A 32 8.34 7.79 -3.86
CA MET A 32 9.69 8.25 -4.21
C MET A 32 9.71 9.71 -4.67
N GLN A 33 8.74 10.15 -5.48
CA GLN A 33 8.62 11.56 -5.84
C GLN A 33 8.35 12.43 -4.60
N ALA A 34 7.48 11.96 -3.69
CA ALA A 34 7.21 12.66 -2.44
C ALA A 34 8.47 12.81 -1.57
N ALA A 35 9.38 11.83 -1.61
CA ALA A 35 10.64 11.87 -0.86
C ALA A 35 11.51 13.08 -1.21
N ASN A 36 11.49 13.55 -2.46
CA ASN A 36 12.21 14.74 -2.91
C ASN A 36 11.74 16.04 -2.23
N PHE A 37 10.52 16.06 -1.69
CA PHE A 37 9.97 17.23 -1.00
C PHE A 37 10.19 17.21 0.51
N LYS A 38 10.58 16.05 1.07
CA LYS A 38 10.73 15.85 2.52
C LYS A 38 12.12 16.27 2.94
N LYS A 39 12.25 17.19 3.91
CA LYS A 39 13.55 17.77 4.28
C LYS A 39 14.21 17.03 5.43
N ASN A 40 13.43 16.55 6.39
CA ASN A 40 13.95 15.88 7.59
C ASN A 40 13.31 14.49 7.81
N ARG A 41 13.72 13.77 8.86
CA ARG A 41 13.20 12.43 9.18
C ARG A 41 11.75 12.43 9.66
N ASP A 42 11.28 13.52 10.27
CA ASP A 42 9.90 13.62 10.74
C ASP A 42 8.92 13.81 9.56
N ASP A 43 9.35 14.52 8.51
CA ASP A 43 8.64 14.61 7.23
C ASP A 43 8.56 13.25 6.52
N VAL A 44 9.55 12.36 6.74
CA VAL A 44 9.58 10.99 6.21
C VAL A 44 8.56 10.09 6.87
N LYS A 45 8.48 10.12 8.21
CA LYS A 45 7.52 9.30 8.96
C LYS A 45 6.08 9.80 8.84
N ALA A 46 5.88 11.13 8.80
CA ALA A 46 4.59 11.79 8.61
C ALA A 46 3.39 11.07 9.28
N PRO A 47 3.39 10.86 10.61
CA PRO A 47 2.42 9.99 11.29
C PRO A 47 0.96 10.42 11.06
N GLN A 48 0.68 11.72 11.05
CA GLN A 48 -0.65 12.24 10.74
C GLN A 48 -1.11 11.88 9.32
N ARG A 49 -0.19 11.82 8.35
CA ARG A 49 -0.51 11.44 6.97
C ARG A 49 -0.85 9.95 6.89
N VAL A 50 -0.13 9.11 7.62
CA VAL A 50 -0.36 7.66 7.71
C VAL A 50 -1.78 7.41 8.23
N GLU A 51 -2.15 8.00 9.38
CA GLU A 51 -3.49 7.81 9.93
C GLU A 51 -4.60 8.28 8.98
N ARG A 52 -4.40 9.38 8.24
CA ARG A 52 -5.34 9.80 7.18
C ARG A 52 -5.46 8.77 6.04
N VAL A 53 -4.37 8.08 5.66
CA VAL A 53 -4.46 6.97 4.70
C VAL A 53 -5.29 5.84 5.31
N ILE A 54 -4.97 5.44 6.55
CA ILE A 54 -5.62 4.30 7.22
C ILE A 54 -7.13 4.52 7.34
N ILE A 55 -7.57 5.69 7.80
CA ILE A 55 -9.00 6.03 7.88
C ILE A 55 -9.66 5.91 6.50
N LYS A 56 -9.02 6.43 5.45
CA LYS A 56 -9.55 6.37 4.09
C LYS A 56 -9.68 4.93 3.60
N VAL A 57 -8.68 4.08 3.78
CA VAL A 57 -8.71 2.71 3.26
C VAL A 57 -9.65 1.82 4.05
N ARG A 58 -9.80 2.04 5.36
CA ARG A 58 -10.83 1.39 6.18
C ARG A 58 -12.24 1.73 5.67
N HIS A 59 -12.49 2.99 5.30
CA HIS A 59 -13.76 3.38 4.69
C HIS A 59 -13.99 2.69 3.34
N LEU A 60 -12.97 2.67 2.47
CA LEU A 60 -13.04 1.96 1.18
C LEU A 60 -13.28 0.44 1.36
N ALA A 61 -12.67 -0.18 2.37
CA ALA A 61 -12.91 -1.60 2.66
C ALA A 61 -14.38 -1.86 3.02
N ASN A 62 -14.97 -1.05 3.89
CA ASN A 62 -16.40 -1.16 4.19
C ASN A 62 -17.28 -1.03 2.94
N GLN A 63 -16.97 -0.09 2.03
CA GLN A 63 -17.71 0.09 0.78
C GLN A 63 -17.60 -1.11 -0.18
N ASN A 64 -16.54 -1.91 -0.05
CA ASN A 64 -16.28 -3.08 -0.90
C ASN A 64 -16.53 -4.41 -0.17
N ASN A 65 -17.21 -4.41 0.97
CA ASN A 65 -17.46 -5.59 1.81
C ASN A 65 -16.18 -6.35 2.21
N LEU A 66 -15.08 -5.61 2.39
CA LEU A 66 -13.81 -6.11 2.88
C LEU A 66 -13.68 -5.81 4.38
N GLU A 67 -13.12 -6.74 5.14
CA GLU A 67 -12.86 -6.57 6.57
C GLU A 67 -11.86 -5.40 6.80
N PRO A 68 -12.23 -4.33 7.54
CA PRO A 68 -11.40 -3.13 7.67
C PRO A 68 -10.05 -3.35 8.37
N TYR A 69 -9.95 -4.28 9.31
CA TYR A 69 -8.71 -4.57 10.03
C TYR A 69 -7.67 -5.23 9.11
N LEU A 70 -8.08 -6.08 8.17
CA LEU A 70 -7.25 -6.70 7.16
C LEU A 70 -6.59 -5.63 6.27
N ILE A 71 -7.39 -4.72 5.70
CA ILE A 71 -6.83 -3.69 4.81
C ILE A 71 -5.91 -2.73 5.58
N GLU A 72 -6.23 -2.43 6.83
CA GLU A 72 -5.39 -1.60 7.68
C GLU A 72 -4.02 -2.25 7.88
N LYS A 73 -3.97 -3.54 8.22
CA LYS A 73 -2.72 -4.30 8.38
C LYS A 73 -1.86 -4.23 7.12
N VAL A 74 -2.45 -4.52 5.96
CA VAL A 74 -1.76 -4.46 4.67
C VAL A 74 -1.19 -3.07 4.40
N TYR A 75 -1.98 -2.02 4.63
CA TYR A 75 -1.53 -0.65 4.36
C TYR A 75 -0.47 -0.15 5.34
N ARG A 76 -0.55 -0.53 6.61
CA ARG A 76 0.48 -0.17 7.60
C ARG A 76 1.82 -0.78 7.22
N GLU A 77 1.85 -2.09 6.95
CA GLU A 77 3.08 -2.79 6.54
C GLU A 77 3.66 -2.21 5.24
N MET A 78 2.81 -1.99 4.23
CA MET A 78 3.24 -1.38 2.98
C MET A 78 3.84 0.03 3.18
N ILE A 79 3.23 0.86 4.03
CA ILE A 79 3.75 2.20 4.34
C ILE A 79 5.08 2.10 5.08
N ASP A 80 5.19 1.24 6.07
CA ASP A 80 6.41 1.04 6.86
C ASP A 80 7.56 0.58 5.98
N CYS A 81 7.32 -0.34 5.03
CA CYS A 81 8.28 -0.74 4.01
C CYS A 81 8.80 0.45 3.20
N PHE A 82 7.92 1.34 2.73
CA PHE A 82 8.34 2.51 1.96
C PHE A 82 9.10 3.54 2.80
N VAL A 83 8.66 3.80 4.03
CA VAL A 83 9.36 4.70 4.96
C VAL A 83 10.76 4.18 5.25
N ASN A 84 10.90 2.88 5.50
CA ASN A 84 12.20 2.26 5.74
C ASN A 84 13.11 2.33 4.51
N PHE A 85 12.56 2.15 3.31
CA PHE A 85 13.30 2.32 2.06
C PHE A 85 13.79 3.77 1.87
N GLU A 86 12.93 4.77 2.08
CA GLU A 86 13.31 6.19 2.04
C GLU A 86 14.41 6.53 3.06
N LEU A 87 14.31 6.00 4.29
CA LEU A 87 15.31 6.22 5.33
C LEU A 87 16.66 5.57 5.03
N LYS A 88 16.71 4.51 4.22
CA LYS A 88 17.96 3.91 3.76
C LYS A 88 18.64 4.77 2.70
N ILE A 89 17.89 5.22 1.69
CA ILE A 89 18.41 6.10 0.63
C ILE A 89 19.07 7.35 1.23
N LYS A 90 18.38 8.03 2.16
CA LYS A 90 18.91 9.23 2.82
C LYS A 90 20.11 9.03 3.76
N LYS A 91 20.48 7.78 4.09
CA LYS A 91 21.69 7.49 4.89
C LYS A 91 22.92 7.27 4.01
N GLU A 92 22.72 7.00 2.73
CA GLU A 92 23.78 6.71 1.76
C GLU A 92 24.16 7.95 0.91
N GLU A 93 23.38 9.03 1.01
CA GLU A 93 23.70 10.39 0.55
C GLU A 93 24.48 11.18 1.60
#